data_AF-A0A559TTW8-F1
#
_entry.id   AF-A0A559TTW8-F1
#
_cell.length_a   1.000
_cell.length_b   1.000
_cell.length_c   1.000
_cell.angle_alpha   90.00
_cell.angle_beta   90.00
_cell.angle_gamma   90.00
#
_symmetry.space_group_name_H-M   'P 1'
#
loop_
_entity.id
_entity.type
_entity.pdbx_description
1 polymer ?
#
loop_
_entity_poly.entity_id
_entity_poly.type
_entity_poly.pdbx_seq_one_letter_code
_entity_poly.pdbx_strand_id
1 'polypeptide(L)'
;MNRVRQTPPESPALARCATVAAYAVAAMVHLVTAGLFIGGVLLIVLGFRTVIQPVLGLVLLGLALPLRPRPGRLDAELPTLRHADAPILFDLLDRMADEAGVRRFDAIQLSPGFSVTATHFGLRRKRCLVLGLPLWSAHPAQQPIAAVAHALGHLAVHDLRNDAFVGTALKSLNTAARTMRARNNAYVTASVSALTWNAGKVEGGAARFNARTRMGEWVLWLPRAAATVTARLLLWLTLPVTRRAEFEADDVAARTASTEAAIAALQDRQLAGAVGIEVHRLAIETRTLKGNRSATAIHEELWDKAARYAESLREQQDRDETSEPEGIGTVVGAAGFPSESLRMARLAHAPRHSATITLDEPDRSRIEDELRLPKQELARKVMRDCVPLTH
;
A
#
# COMPACT_ATOMS: atom_id res chain seq x y z
N MET A 1 7.52 7.52 36.60
CA MET A 1 8.62 7.45 35.60
C MET A 1 8.70 6.04 35.05
N ASN A 2 7.85 5.69 34.08
CA ASN A 2 7.86 4.37 33.44
C ASN A 2 8.83 4.40 32.25
N ARG A 3 9.91 3.62 32.34
CA ARG A 3 10.80 3.34 31.21
C ARG A 3 9.98 2.67 30.11
N VAL A 4 9.64 3.42 29.07
CA VAL A 4 9.39 2.86 27.74
C VAL A 4 10.57 1.92 27.48
N ARG A 5 10.31 0.61 27.34
CA ARG A 5 11.34 -0.33 26.92
C ARG A 5 11.74 0.10 25.51
N GLN A 6 12.79 0.91 25.42
CA GLN A 6 13.48 1.16 24.17
C GLN A 6 13.79 -0.21 23.58
N THR A 7 13.26 -0.49 22.38
CA THR A 7 13.77 -1.61 21.59
C THR A 7 15.28 -1.44 21.56
N PRO A 8 16.07 -2.43 21.98
CA PRO A 8 17.51 -2.29 22.05
C PRO A 8 18.01 -1.78 20.69
N PRO A 9 18.94 -0.82 20.64
CA PRO A 9 19.48 -0.34 19.38
C PRO A 9 20.03 -1.55 18.65
N GLU A 10 19.36 -1.97 17.59
CA GLU A 10 19.81 -3.10 16.79
C GLU A 10 21.24 -2.77 16.34
N SER A 11 22.21 -3.61 16.68
CA SER A 11 23.60 -3.27 16.45
C SER A 11 23.81 -2.96 14.95
N PRO A 12 24.58 -1.92 14.60
CA PRO A 12 24.78 -1.53 13.21
C PRO A 12 25.38 -2.69 12.39
N ALA A 13 26.11 -3.60 13.03
CA ALA A 13 26.61 -4.82 12.42
C ALA A 13 25.48 -5.79 12.02
N LEU A 14 24.51 -6.07 12.91
CA LEU A 14 23.38 -6.95 12.61
C LEU A 14 22.50 -6.40 11.48
N ALA A 15 22.25 -5.08 11.47
CA ALA A 15 21.49 -4.43 10.39
C ALA A 15 22.19 -4.55 9.03
N ARG A 16 23.53 -4.43 8.99
CA ARG A 16 24.32 -4.65 7.77
C ARG A 16 24.26 -6.10 7.31
N CYS A 17 24.44 -7.06 8.21
CA CYS A 17 24.34 -8.48 7.87
C CYS A 17 22.95 -8.86 7.34
N ALA A 18 21.88 -8.34 7.97
CA ALA A 18 20.51 -8.54 7.51
C ALA A 18 20.25 -7.93 6.13
N THR A 19 20.84 -6.76 5.87
CA THR A 19 20.78 -6.10 4.55
C THR A 19 21.47 -6.95 3.48
N VAL A 20 22.70 -7.41 3.73
CA VAL A 20 23.44 -8.29 2.82
C VAL A 20 22.67 -9.59 2.57
N ALA A 21 22.12 -10.20 3.62
CA ALA A 21 21.29 -11.39 3.51
C ALA A 21 20.02 -11.14 2.68
N ALA A 22 19.37 -9.98 2.84
CA ALA A 22 18.21 -9.61 2.03
C ALA A 22 18.56 -9.49 0.54
N TYR A 23 19.69 -8.86 0.21
CA TYR A 23 20.20 -8.81 -1.16
C TYR A 23 20.55 -10.20 -1.71
N ALA A 24 21.19 -11.06 -0.91
CA ALA A 24 21.52 -12.42 -1.33
C ALA A 24 20.26 -13.26 -1.60
N VAL A 25 19.24 -13.17 -0.75
CA VAL A 25 17.96 -13.85 -0.95
C VAL A 25 17.23 -13.29 -2.17
N ALA A 26 17.20 -11.98 -2.36
CA ALA A 26 16.61 -11.36 -3.56
C ALA A 26 17.33 -11.79 -4.84
N ALA A 27 18.67 -11.86 -4.82
CA ALA A 27 19.46 -12.36 -5.95
C ALA A 27 19.11 -13.82 -6.27
N MET A 28 19.01 -14.68 -5.25
CA MET A 28 18.59 -16.07 -5.43
C MET A 28 17.19 -16.16 -6.07
N VAL A 29 16.24 -15.33 -5.66
CA VAL A 29 14.88 -15.29 -6.24
C VAL A 29 14.92 -14.92 -7.72
N HIS A 30 15.70 -13.90 -8.09
CA HIS A 30 15.86 -13.49 -9.48
C HIS A 30 16.55 -14.57 -10.33
N LEU A 31 17.61 -15.19 -9.80
CA LEU A 31 18.32 -16.29 -10.47
C LEU A 31 17.44 -17.52 -10.68
N VAL A 32 16.68 -17.94 -9.66
CA VAL A 32 15.71 -19.03 -9.78
C VAL A 32 14.65 -18.70 -10.84
N THR A 33 14.13 -17.46 -10.82
CA THR A 33 13.11 -17.03 -11.80
C THR A 33 13.68 -17.04 -13.23
N ALA A 34 14.90 -16.55 -13.42
CA ALA A 34 15.59 -16.57 -14.70
C ALA A 34 15.88 -18.02 -15.16
N GLY A 35 16.34 -18.88 -14.25
CA GLY A 35 16.60 -20.30 -14.54
C GLY A 35 15.34 -21.06 -14.94
N LEU A 36 14.22 -20.86 -14.23
CA LEU A 36 12.92 -21.44 -14.60
C LEU A 36 12.46 -20.98 -15.98
N PHE A 37 12.64 -19.70 -16.29
CA PHE A 37 12.27 -19.14 -17.59
C PHE A 37 13.14 -19.68 -18.73
N ILE A 38 14.47 -19.54 -18.60
CA ILE A 38 15.44 -19.95 -19.62
C ILE A 38 15.36 -21.47 -19.82
N GLY A 39 15.36 -22.25 -18.73
CA GLY A 39 15.21 -23.70 -18.80
C GLY A 39 13.88 -24.12 -19.44
N GLY A 40 12.79 -23.44 -19.10
CA GLY A 40 11.48 -23.68 -19.72
C GLY A 40 11.48 -23.44 -21.23
N VAL A 41 12.09 -22.34 -21.69
CA VAL A 41 12.23 -22.03 -23.12
C VAL A 41 13.14 -23.04 -23.82
N LEU A 42 14.31 -23.35 -23.25
CA LEU A 42 15.27 -24.28 -23.85
C LEU A 42 14.67 -25.69 -24.01
N LEU A 43 13.92 -26.18 -23.02
CA LEU A 43 13.24 -27.48 -23.12
C LEU A 43 12.22 -27.53 -24.27
N ILE A 44 11.54 -26.41 -24.54
CA ILE A 44 10.57 -26.32 -25.65
C ILE A 44 11.30 -26.23 -26.99
N VAL A 45 12.34 -25.40 -27.09
CA VAL A 45 13.02 -25.12 -28.38
C VAL A 45 13.92 -26.28 -28.80
N LEU A 46 14.68 -26.88 -27.87
CA LEU A 46 15.65 -27.95 -28.16
C LEU A 46 15.02 -29.35 -28.21
N GLY A 47 13.71 -29.47 -27.97
CA GLY A 47 13.09 -30.69 -27.49
C GLY A 47 11.80 -31.09 -28.15
N PHE A 48 11.87 -31.77 -29.30
CA PHE A 48 10.71 -32.43 -29.92
C PHE A 48 10.85 -33.94 -30.06
N ARG A 49 11.93 -34.52 -29.51
CA ARG A 49 12.14 -35.97 -29.55
C ARG A 49 11.13 -36.75 -28.70
N THR A 50 10.58 -36.12 -27.65
CA THR A 50 9.52 -36.68 -26.81
C THR A 50 8.50 -35.60 -26.47
N VAL A 51 7.23 -35.97 -26.26
CA VAL A 51 6.15 -35.04 -25.85
C VAL A 51 6.33 -34.55 -24.40
N ILE A 52 7.05 -35.31 -23.57
CA ILE A 52 7.26 -34.99 -22.15
C ILE A 52 8.13 -33.74 -21.98
N GLN A 53 9.16 -33.59 -22.83
CA GLN A 53 10.11 -32.48 -22.75
C GLN A 53 9.45 -31.09 -22.90
N PRO A 54 8.64 -30.80 -23.95
CA PRO A 54 7.98 -29.50 -24.08
C PRO A 54 6.89 -29.29 -23.01
N VAL A 55 6.23 -30.36 -22.54
CA VAL A 55 5.28 -30.29 -21.41
C VAL A 55 5.99 -29.83 -20.14
N LEU A 56 7.17 -30.38 -19.83
CA LEU A 56 7.98 -29.93 -18.70
C LEU A 56 8.40 -28.47 -18.85
N GLY A 57 8.79 -28.06 -20.06
CA GLY A 57 9.09 -26.66 -20.36
C GLY A 57 7.91 -25.71 -20.10
N LEU A 58 6.69 -26.11 -20.50
CA LEU A 58 5.47 -25.37 -20.19
C LEU A 58 5.19 -25.28 -18.69
N VAL A 59 5.46 -26.34 -17.93
CA VAL A 59 5.32 -26.32 -16.45
C VAL A 59 6.29 -25.30 -15.84
N LEU A 60 7.56 -25.29 -16.25
CA LEU A 60 8.55 -24.33 -15.75
C LEU A 60 8.16 -22.89 -16.10
N LEU A 61 7.69 -22.63 -17.32
CA LEU A 61 7.16 -21.32 -17.71
C LEU A 61 5.93 -20.93 -16.88
N GLY A 62 5.03 -21.87 -16.61
CA GLY A 62 3.86 -21.68 -15.76
C GLY A 62 4.22 -21.26 -14.33
N LEU A 63 5.37 -21.71 -13.81
CA LEU A 63 5.92 -21.30 -12.50
C LEU A 63 6.69 -19.98 -12.56
N ALA A 64 7.40 -19.69 -13.66
CA ALA A 64 8.16 -18.46 -13.85
C ALA A 64 7.25 -17.23 -14.05
N LEU A 65 6.13 -17.37 -14.76
CA LEU A 65 5.24 -16.25 -15.10
C LEU A 65 4.67 -15.48 -13.89
N PRO A 66 4.22 -16.13 -12.80
CA PRO A 66 3.83 -15.44 -11.59
C PRO A 66 4.98 -14.73 -10.86
N LEU A 67 6.21 -15.26 -10.97
CA LEU A 67 7.43 -14.73 -10.35
C LEU A 67 8.10 -13.61 -11.17
N ARG A 68 7.68 -13.42 -12.43
CA ARG A 68 8.23 -12.39 -13.31
C ARG A 68 8.23 -11.00 -12.64
N PRO A 69 9.37 -10.29 -12.61
CA PRO A 69 9.44 -8.91 -12.13
C PRO A 69 8.47 -8.02 -12.92
N ARG A 70 7.64 -7.26 -12.20
CA ARG A 70 6.67 -6.33 -12.80
C ARG A 70 7.03 -4.91 -12.39
N PRO A 71 7.36 -4.02 -13.34
CA PRO A 71 7.48 -2.61 -13.00
C PRO A 71 6.15 -2.11 -12.44
N GLY A 72 6.20 -1.13 -11.54
CA GLY A 72 4.99 -0.47 -11.07
C GLY A 72 4.22 0.14 -12.25
N ARG A 73 2.90 0.13 -12.16
CA ARG A 73 2.01 0.80 -13.11
C ARG A 73 1.13 1.73 -12.30
N LEU A 74 0.77 2.85 -12.91
CA LEU A 74 -0.27 3.73 -12.39
C LEU A 74 -1.58 2.95 -12.40
N ASP A 75 -2.42 3.18 -11.39
CA ASP A 75 -3.76 2.64 -11.38
C ASP A 75 -4.58 3.35 -12.46
N ALA A 76 -5.05 2.60 -13.47
CA ALA A 76 -5.88 3.15 -14.54
C ALA A 76 -7.24 3.64 -14.02
N GLU A 77 -7.61 3.19 -12.83
CA GLU A 77 -8.87 3.54 -12.20
C GLU A 77 -8.76 4.84 -11.36
N LEU A 78 -7.58 5.36 -11.07
CA LEU A 78 -7.45 6.59 -10.27
C LEU A 78 -7.17 7.81 -11.16
N PRO A 79 -7.85 8.96 -10.92
CA PRO A 79 -7.52 10.22 -11.59
C PRO A 79 -6.04 10.54 -11.39
N THR A 80 -5.36 10.81 -12.50
CA THR A 80 -3.91 11.03 -12.52
C THR A 80 -3.61 12.44 -12.99
N LEU A 81 -2.97 13.21 -12.13
CA LEU A 81 -2.54 14.58 -12.42
C LEU A 81 -1.07 14.60 -12.83
N ARG A 82 -0.78 15.44 -13.82
CA ARG A 82 0.55 15.87 -14.22
C ARG A 82 0.70 17.34 -13.87
N HIS A 83 1.93 17.84 -14.01
CA HIS A 83 2.25 19.23 -13.70
C HIS A 83 1.35 20.25 -14.43
N ALA A 84 0.91 19.95 -15.65
CA ALA A 84 0.00 20.85 -16.38
C ALA A 84 -1.42 20.91 -15.80
N ASP A 85 -1.84 19.89 -15.05
CA ASP A 85 -3.20 19.76 -14.52
C ASP A 85 -3.35 20.47 -13.16
N ALA A 86 -2.28 20.52 -12.36
CA ALA A 86 -2.27 21.11 -11.01
C ALA A 86 -0.91 21.77 -10.70
N PRO A 87 -0.53 22.85 -11.41
CA PRO A 87 0.80 23.44 -11.31
C PRO A 87 1.16 23.92 -9.90
N ILE A 88 0.21 24.50 -9.15
CA ILE A 88 0.48 25.03 -7.80
C ILE A 88 0.71 23.89 -6.83
N LEU A 89 -0.07 22.81 -6.92
CA LEU A 89 0.17 21.61 -6.13
C LEU A 89 1.55 20.99 -6.45
N PHE A 90 1.92 20.90 -7.73
CA PHE A 90 3.23 20.38 -8.11
C PHE A 90 4.38 21.28 -7.62
N ASP A 91 4.25 22.60 -7.68
CA ASP A 91 5.26 23.53 -7.15
C ASP A 91 5.45 23.38 -5.62
N LEU A 92 4.36 23.17 -4.88
CA LEU A 92 4.42 22.85 -3.46
C LEU A 92 5.18 21.53 -3.22
N LEU A 93 4.82 20.47 -3.94
CA LEU A 93 5.47 19.17 -3.81
C LEU A 93 6.94 19.20 -4.24
N ASP A 94 7.28 20.01 -5.24
CA ASP A 94 8.65 20.20 -5.71
C ASP A 94 9.51 20.86 -4.63
N ARG A 95 9.01 21.92 -3.96
CA ARG A 95 9.71 22.52 -2.81
C ARG A 95 9.91 21.52 -1.67
N MET A 96 8.91 20.68 -1.39
CA MET A 96 9.03 19.64 -0.37
C MET A 96 10.02 18.55 -0.77
N ALA A 97 10.06 18.17 -2.05
CA ALA A 97 11.02 17.20 -2.57
C ALA A 97 12.45 17.73 -2.52
N ASP A 98 12.64 19.01 -2.86
CA ASP A 98 13.92 19.70 -2.78
C ASP A 98 14.40 19.77 -1.31
N GLU A 99 13.52 20.09 -0.35
CA GLU A 99 13.82 20.05 1.10
C GLU A 99 14.17 18.63 1.60
N ALA A 100 13.44 17.61 1.14
CA ALA A 100 13.72 16.22 1.49
C ALA A 100 14.98 15.67 0.79
N GLY A 101 15.57 16.40 -0.15
CA GLY A 101 16.75 15.98 -0.92
C GLY A 101 16.45 14.85 -1.91
N VAL A 102 15.24 14.79 -2.45
CA VAL A 102 14.77 13.70 -3.30
C VAL A 102 14.32 14.19 -4.67
N ARG A 103 14.40 13.31 -5.68
CA ARG A 103 13.82 13.59 -7.01
C ARG A 103 12.31 13.87 -6.90
N ARG A 104 11.89 14.94 -7.57
CA ARG A 104 10.50 15.41 -7.72
C ARG A 104 9.54 14.34 -8.26
N PHE A 105 8.26 14.51 -7.97
CA PHE A 105 7.20 13.60 -8.46
C PHE A 105 6.94 13.81 -9.95
N ASP A 106 6.77 12.72 -10.69
CA ASP A 106 6.41 12.76 -12.11
C ASP A 106 4.87 12.72 -12.30
N ALA A 107 4.10 12.34 -11.28
CA ALA A 107 2.64 12.20 -11.29
C ALA A 107 2.04 12.27 -9.88
N ILE A 108 0.75 12.60 -9.80
CA ILE A 108 -0.08 12.44 -8.60
C ILE A 108 -1.30 11.58 -8.97
N GLN A 109 -1.66 10.60 -8.16
CA GLN A 109 -2.92 9.87 -8.27
C GLN A 109 -3.81 10.19 -7.08
N LEU A 110 -5.07 10.49 -7.34
CA LEU A 110 -6.05 10.77 -6.29
C LEU A 110 -6.72 9.47 -5.85
N SER A 111 -6.67 9.19 -4.55
CA SER A 111 -7.23 7.98 -3.94
C SER A 111 -8.41 8.31 -3.01
N PRO A 112 -9.41 7.43 -2.89
CA PRO A 112 -10.48 7.58 -1.92
C PRO A 112 -10.07 7.14 -0.50
N GLY A 113 -8.86 6.62 -0.32
CA GLY A 113 -8.34 6.23 1.00
C GLY A 113 -7.86 7.43 1.82
N PHE A 114 -7.90 7.31 3.14
CA PHE A 114 -7.29 8.28 4.05
C PHE A 114 -5.80 7.96 4.22
N SER A 115 -5.00 8.16 3.17
CA SER A 115 -3.57 7.86 3.18
C SER A 115 -2.80 8.67 2.17
N VAL A 116 -1.50 8.84 2.42
CA VAL A 116 -0.55 9.39 1.45
C VAL A 116 0.57 8.38 1.29
N THR A 117 0.85 7.98 0.04
CA THR A 117 1.94 7.05 -0.23
C THR A 117 2.74 7.47 -1.45
N ALA A 118 4.05 7.26 -1.40
CA ALA A 118 4.93 7.48 -2.54
C ALA A 118 5.24 6.14 -3.23
N THR A 119 5.05 6.09 -4.55
CA THR A 119 5.24 4.88 -5.35
C THR A 119 6.10 5.14 -6.58
N HIS A 120 6.57 4.06 -7.20
CA HIS A 120 7.33 4.10 -8.45
C HIS A 120 6.56 3.41 -9.58
N PHE A 121 6.62 3.97 -10.79
CA PHE A 121 5.98 3.40 -11.98
C PHE A 121 6.87 3.45 -13.24
N GLY A 122 6.57 2.56 -14.18
CA GLY A 122 7.29 2.42 -15.44
C GLY A 122 8.68 1.81 -15.30
N LEU A 123 9.32 1.55 -16.45
CA LEU A 123 10.67 0.98 -16.51
C LEU A 123 11.75 1.92 -15.98
N ARG A 124 11.55 3.24 -16.15
CA ARG A 124 12.45 4.29 -15.63
C ARG A 124 12.22 4.63 -14.16
N ARG A 125 11.35 3.90 -13.45
CA ARG A 125 10.98 4.15 -12.05
C ARG A 125 10.64 5.62 -11.77
N LYS A 126 9.75 6.17 -12.60
CA LYS A 126 9.16 7.49 -12.35
C LYS A 126 8.40 7.49 -11.02
N ARG A 127 8.33 8.62 -10.34
CA ARG A 127 7.76 8.74 -8.99
C ARG A 127 6.32 9.22 -9.08
N CYS A 128 5.44 8.61 -8.29
CA CYS A 128 4.04 8.99 -8.20
C CYS A 128 3.63 9.13 -6.74
N LEU A 129 3.04 10.26 -6.39
CA LEU A 129 2.35 10.43 -5.12
C LEU A 129 0.93 9.89 -5.26
N VAL A 130 0.51 8.97 -4.39
CA VAL A 130 -0.91 8.60 -4.26
C VAL A 130 -1.46 9.39 -3.08
N LEU A 131 -2.27 10.39 -3.39
CA LEU A 131 -2.83 11.35 -2.44
C LEU A 131 -4.29 10.99 -2.13
N GLY A 132 -4.55 10.63 -0.88
CA GLY A 132 -5.88 10.41 -0.36
C GLY A 132 -6.68 11.70 -0.26
N LEU A 133 -7.80 11.80 -1.00
CA LEU A 133 -8.66 12.97 -0.94
C LEU A 133 -9.29 13.21 0.44
N PRO A 134 -9.81 12.18 1.15
CA PRO A 134 -10.28 12.37 2.51
C PRO A 134 -9.23 12.97 3.44
N LEU A 135 -7.98 12.54 3.30
CA LEU A 135 -6.86 13.03 4.10
C LEU A 135 -6.55 14.50 3.77
N TRP A 136 -6.45 14.84 2.48
CA TRP A 136 -6.17 16.21 2.05
C TRP A 136 -7.27 17.20 2.46
N SER A 137 -8.54 16.79 2.34
CA SER A 137 -9.68 17.63 2.70
C SER A 137 -9.88 17.74 4.21
N ALA A 138 -9.61 16.67 4.97
CA ALA A 138 -9.85 16.64 6.41
C ALA A 138 -8.76 17.32 7.24
N HIS A 139 -7.51 17.28 6.80
CA HIS A 139 -6.40 17.78 7.61
C HIS A 139 -6.37 19.33 7.66
N PRO A 140 -6.10 19.95 8.84
CA PRO A 140 -5.69 21.35 8.97
C PRO A 140 -4.42 21.65 8.16
N ALA A 141 -4.19 22.91 7.80
CA ALA A 141 -3.27 23.32 6.71
C ALA A 141 -1.87 22.67 6.72
N GLN A 142 -1.30 22.39 7.89
CA GLN A 142 0.07 21.91 8.01
C GLN A 142 0.22 20.37 8.07
N GLN A 143 -0.83 19.65 8.44
CA GLN A 143 -0.80 18.18 8.53
C GLN A 143 -0.69 17.46 7.16
N PRO A 144 -1.26 17.94 6.03
CA PRO A 144 -1.00 17.36 4.72
C PRO A 144 0.46 17.49 4.32
N ILE A 145 1.10 18.61 4.68
CA ILE A 145 2.54 18.83 4.45
C ILE A 145 3.34 17.81 5.26
N ALA A 146 3.00 17.58 6.52
CA ALA A 146 3.65 16.55 7.34
C ALA A 146 3.46 15.13 6.76
N ALA A 147 2.24 14.77 6.34
CA ALA A 147 1.94 13.46 5.77
C ALA A 147 2.68 13.22 4.44
N VAL A 148 2.73 14.22 3.55
CA VAL A 148 3.46 14.15 2.29
C VAL A 148 4.97 14.15 2.52
N ALA A 149 5.49 14.97 3.44
CA ALA A 149 6.90 14.99 3.80
C ALA A 149 7.35 13.65 4.38
N HIS A 150 6.50 12.99 5.18
CA HIS A 150 6.73 11.63 5.65
C HIS A 150 6.84 10.63 4.47
N ALA A 151 5.91 10.71 3.50
CA ALA A 151 5.96 9.88 2.31
C ALA A 151 7.21 10.15 1.43
N LEU A 152 7.68 11.40 1.36
CA LEU A 152 8.95 11.79 0.74
C LEU A 152 10.16 11.24 1.52
N GLY A 153 10.08 11.20 2.85
CA GLY A 153 11.09 10.59 3.70
C GLY A 153 11.37 9.14 3.33
N HIS A 154 10.34 8.35 3.03
CA HIS A 154 10.51 6.99 2.51
C HIS A 154 11.21 6.90 1.14
N LEU A 155 11.22 7.99 0.36
CA LEU A 155 11.97 8.08 -0.89
C LEU A 155 13.40 8.57 -0.68
N ALA A 156 13.66 9.34 0.38
CA ALA A 156 14.97 9.85 0.76
C ALA A 156 15.83 8.75 1.36
N VAL A 157 15.22 7.97 2.26
CA VAL A 157 15.86 6.85 2.93
C VAL A 157 15.94 5.66 1.98
N HIS A 158 17.07 4.96 1.97
CA HIS A 158 17.21 3.69 1.28
C HIS A 158 16.42 2.59 1.99
N ASP A 159 15.09 2.64 1.89
CA ASP A 159 14.24 1.53 2.27
C ASP A 159 14.45 0.38 1.27
N LEU A 160 15.06 -0.70 1.75
CA LEU A 160 15.28 -1.93 0.99
C LEU A 160 14.00 -2.49 0.37
N ARG A 161 12.83 -2.25 0.97
CA ARG A 161 11.55 -2.71 0.39
C ARG A 161 11.10 -1.88 -0.80
N ASN A 162 11.52 -0.61 -0.86
CA ASN A 162 11.27 0.29 -1.99
C ASN A 162 12.37 0.21 -3.06
N ASP A 163 13.50 -0.42 -2.76
CA ASP A 163 14.58 -0.66 -3.72
C ASP A 163 14.12 -1.50 -4.93
N ALA A 164 14.74 -1.27 -6.09
CA ALA A 164 14.41 -1.99 -7.32
C ALA A 164 14.73 -3.47 -7.26
N PHE A 165 15.79 -3.87 -6.56
CA PHE A 165 16.24 -5.24 -6.56
C PHE A 165 15.47 -6.09 -5.55
N VAL A 166 15.46 -5.66 -4.28
CA VAL A 166 14.77 -6.37 -3.19
C VAL A 166 13.25 -6.21 -3.28
N GLY A 167 12.76 -5.00 -3.56
CA GLY A 167 11.32 -4.74 -3.67
C GLY A 167 10.63 -5.51 -4.81
N THR A 168 11.30 -5.68 -5.96
CA THR A 168 10.73 -6.49 -7.06
C THR A 168 10.69 -7.97 -6.73
N ALA A 169 11.71 -8.52 -6.07
CA ALA A 169 11.70 -9.90 -5.58
C ALA A 169 10.54 -10.13 -4.60
N LEU A 170 10.37 -9.24 -3.62
CA LEU A 170 9.27 -9.33 -2.65
C LEU A 170 7.89 -9.25 -3.32
N LYS A 171 7.71 -8.30 -4.27
CA LYS A 171 6.47 -8.15 -5.04
C LYS A 171 6.17 -9.38 -5.90
N SER A 172 7.19 -9.95 -6.54
CA SER A 172 7.08 -11.19 -7.32
C SER A 172 6.65 -12.37 -6.46
N LEU A 173 7.27 -12.57 -5.30
CA LEU A 173 6.93 -13.66 -4.37
C LEU A 173 5.50 -13.53 -3.82
N ASN A 174 5.10 -12.33 -3.38
CA ASN A 174 3.74 -12.08 -2.89
C ASN A 174 2.68 -12.26 -3.99
N THR A 175 3.00 -11.84 -5.22
CA THR A 175 2.11 -12.04 -6.37
C THR A 175 2.00 -13.53 -6.70
N ALA A 176 3.13 -14.24 -6.79
CA ALA A 176 3.15 -15.67 -7.05
C ALA A 176 2.36 -16.46 -5.99
N ALA A 177 2.57 -16.18 -4.70
CA ALA A 177 1.85 -16.80 -3.61
C ALA A 177 0.32 -16.58 -3.71
N ARG A 178 -0.12 -15.36 -4.04
CA ARG A 178 -1.55 -15.04 -4.22
C ARG A 178 -2.14 -15.70 -5.46
N THR A 179 -1.46 -15.64 -6.61
CA THR A 179 -1.93 -16.26 -7.86
C THR A 179 -2.05 -17.77 -7.72
N MET A 180 -1.07 -18.42 -7.09
CA MET A 180 -1.11 -19.86 -6.82
C MET A 180 -2.23 -20.22 -5.83
N ARG A 181 -2.51 -19.35 -4.83
CA ARG A 181 -3.65 -19.55 -3.90
C ARG A 181 -5.00 -19.44 -4.60
N ALA A 182 -5.21 -18.41 -5.42
CA ALA A 182 -6.46 -18.20 -6.14
C ALA A 182 -6.76 -19.35 -7.11
N ARG A 183 -5.74 -19.90 -7.76
CA ARG A 183 -5.89 -21.05 -8.67
C ARG A 183 -6.20 -22.36 -7.94
N ASN A 184 -5.82 -22.50 -6.68
CA ASN A 184 -6.08 -23.71 -5.88
C ASN A 184 -7.49 -23.74 -5.26
N ASN A 185 -8.18 -22.61 -5.10
CA ASN A 185 -9.46 -22.55 -4.38
C ASN A 185 -10.71 -22.84 -5.24
N ALA A 186 -10.54 -23.37 -6.46
CA ALA A 186 -11.64 -23.69 -7.35
C ALA A 186 -12.23 -25.08 -7.02
N TYR A 187 -12.96 -25.17 -5.91
CA TYR A 187 -13.75 -26.35 -5.55
C TYR A 187 -15.18 -26.20 -6.03
N VAL A 188 -15.74 -27.25 -6.62
CA VAL A 188 -17.17 -27.30 -6.96
C VAL A 188 -17.87 -28.17 -5.93
N THR A 189 -18.69 -27.56 -5.09
CA THR A 189 -19.63 -28.26 -4.20
C THR A 189 -20.95 -28.41 -4.95
N ALA A 190 -21.10 -29.50 -5.70
CA ALA A 190 -22.38 -29.83 -6.33
C ALA A 190 -23.25 -30.56 -5.30
N SER A 191 -23.98 -29.83 -4.43
CA SER A 191 -25.06 -30.44 -3.65
C SER A 191 -26.31 -30.49 -4.52
N VAL A 192 -26.47 -31.56 -5.30
CA VAL A 192 -27.65 -31.75 -6.15
C VAL A 192 -28.63 -32.65 -5.41
N SER A 193 -29.91 -32.28 -5.39
CA SER A 193 -30.97 -33.12 -4.81
C SER A 193 -30.96 -34.52 -5.44
N ALA A 194 -31.04 -35.56 -4.61
CA ALA A 194 -31.06 -36.97 -5.02
C ALA A 194 -32.23 -37.33 -5.97
N LEU A 195 -33.23 -36.45 -6.10
CA LEU A 195 -34.35 -36.59 -7.03
C LEU A 195 -34.02 -36.17 -8.49
N THR A 196 -32.85 -35.60 -8.77
CA THR A 196 -32.51 -35.14 -10.13
C THR A 196 -32.03 -36.28 -11.03
N TRP A 197 -32.63 -36.42 -12.21
CA TRP A 197 -32.17 -37.36 -13.24
C TRP A 197 -30.73 -37.01 -13.67
N ASN A 198 -29.78 -37.94 -13.50
CA ASN A 198 -28.31 -37.79 -13.62
C ASN A 198 -27.54 -37.23 -12.40
N ALA A 199 -28.13 -37.18 -11.19
CA ALA A 199 -27.41 -36.78 -9.96
C ALA A 199 -26.04 -37.48 -9.81
N GLY A 200 -25.97 -38.81 -10.01
CA GLY A 200 -24.71 -39.57 -9.92
C GLY A 200 -23.66 -39.23 -10.99
N LYS A 201 -24.06 -38.70 -12.17
CA LYS A 201 -23.10 -38.22 -13.19
C LYS A 201 -22.56 -36.83 -12.84
N VAL A 202 -23.37 -35.98 -12.22
CA VAL A 202 -22.96 -34.65 -11.76
C VAL A 202 -22.05 -34.77 -10.53
N GLU A 203 -22.38 -35.64 -9.58
CA GLU A 203 -21.53 -35.97 -8.44
C GLU A 203 -20.21 -36.63 -8.87
N GLY A 204 -20.25 -37.60 -9.80
CA GLY A 204 -19.05 -38.21 -10.36
C GLY A 204 -18.17 -37.21 -11.15
N GLY A 205 -18.80 -36.25 -11.84
CA GLY A 205 -18.12 -35.13 -12.50
C GLY A 205 -17.46 -34.18 -11.50
N ALA A 206 -18.18 -33.79 -10.44
CA ALA A 206 -17.65 -32.97 -9.35
C ALA A 206 -16.52 -33.68 -8.59
N ALA A 207 -16.63 -34.98 -8.34
CA ALA A 207 -15.59 -35.77 -7.68
C ALA A 207 -14.32 -35.88 -8.52
N ARG A 208 -14.43 -36.10 -9.85
CA ARG A 208 -13.28 -36.13 -10.77
C ARG A 208 -12.65 -34.75 -10.93
N PHE A 209 -13.47 -33.70 -10.99
CA PHE A 209 -13.01 -32.32 -10.99
C PHE A 209 -12.22 -32.05 -9.70
N ASN A 210 -12.81 -32.29 -8.53
CA ASN A 210 -12.19 -32.11 -7.23
C ASN A 210 -10.93 -32.97 -7.02
N ALA A 211 -10.88 -34.20 -7.53
CA ALA A 211 -9.67 -35.04 -7.51
C ALA A 211 -8.55 -34.46 -8.39
N ARG A 212 -8.90 -33.91 -9.55
CA ARG A 212 -7.96 -33.19 -10.43
C ARG A 212 -7.48 -31.88 -9.79
N THR A 213 -8.35 -31.16 -9.08
CA THR A 213 -7.99 -29.97 -8.30
C THR A 213 -7.04 -30.35 -7.16
N ARG A 214 -7.29 -31.45 -6.45
CA ARG A 214 -6.43 -31.98 -5.38
C ARG A 214 -5.02 -32.32 -5.89
N MET A 215 -4.90 -32.89 -7.09
CA MET A 215 -3.58 -33.13 -7.71
C MET A 215 -2.86 -31.81 -8.05
N GLY A 216 -3.60 -30.80 -8.53
CA GLY A 216 -3.10 -29.44 -8.72
C GLY A 216 -2.65 -28.77 -7.42
N GLU A 217 -3.33 -29.03 -6.30
CA GLU A 217 -2.95 -28.52 -4.99
C GLU A 217 -1.59 -29.05 -4.54
N TRP A 218 -1.33 -30.35 -4.62
CA TRP A 218 -0.04 -30.94 -4.25
C TRP A 218 1.11 -30.41 -5.11
N VAL A 219 0.88 -30.29 -6.42
CA VAL A 219 1.88 -29.77 -7.37
C VAL A 219 2.22 -28.30 -7.11
N LEU A 220 1.22 -27.47 -6.76
CA LEU A 220 1.43 -26.04 -6.51
C LEU A 220 1.69 -25.71 -5.03
N TRP A 221 1.56 -26.67 -4.11
CA TRP A 221 1.78 -26.44 -2.69
C TRP A 221 3.23 -26.11 -2.38
N LEU A 222 4.19 -26.90 -2.89
CA LEU A 222 5.62 -26.66 -2.72
C LEU A 222 6.06 -25.27 -3.22
N PRO A 223 5.81 -24.86 -4.48
CA PRO A 223 6.23 -23.54 -4.95
C PRO A 223 5.52 -22.41 -4.23
N ARG A 224 4.24 -22.59 -3.84
CA ARG A 224 3.52 -21.60 -3.03
C ARG A 224 4.14 -21.46 -1.64
N ALA A 225 4.42 -22.58 -0.96
CA ALA A 225 5.04 -22.59 0.36
C ALA A 225 6.41 -21.92 0.31
N ALA A 226 7.26 -22.31 -0.65
CA ALA A 226 8.54 -21.67 -0.90
C ALA A 226 8.39 -20.16 -1.11
N ALA A 227 7.50 -19.71 -2.00
CA ALA A 227 7.28 -18.29 -2.25
C ALA A 227 6.84 -17.54 -0.98
N THR A 228 5.93 -18.11 -0.18
CA THR A 228 5.47 -17.48 1.06
C THR A 228 6.54 -17.43 2.14
N VAL A 229 7.33 -18.49 2.31
CA VAL A 229 8.40 -18.55 3.31
C VAL A 229 9.52 -17.60 2.92
N THR A 230 9.93 -17.56 1.66
CA THR A 230 10.94 -16.63 1.17
C THR A 230 10.46 -15.17 1.28
N ALA A 231 9.19 -14.89 0.99
CA ALA A 231 8.63 -13.55 1.19
C ALA A 231 8.65 -13.12 2.66
N ARG A 232 8.27 -14.02 3.58
CA ARG A 232 8.35 -13.78 5.04
C ARG A 232 9.78 -13.59 5.51
N LEU A 233 10.73 -14.37 5.00
CA LEU A 233 12.14 -14.22 5.30
C LEU A 233 12.67 -12.86 4.83
N LEU A 234 12.37 -12.44 3.60
CA LEU A 234 12.73 -11.11 3.11
C LEU A 234 12.11 -9.99 3.93
N LEU A 235 10.83 -10.12 4.31
CA LEU A 235 10.18 -9.18 5.21
C LEU A 235 10.93 -9.11 6.54
N TRP A 236 11.25 -10.25 7.14
CA TRP A 236 11.97 -10.32 8.41
C TRP A 236 13.38 -9.70 8.32
N LEU A 237 14.15 -10.02 7.27
CA LEU A 237 15.49 -9.46 7.07
C LEU A 237 15.48 -7.94 6.83
N THR A 238 14.41 -7.41 6.23
CA THR A 238 14.27 -5.97 5.95
C THR A 238 13.66 -5.18 7.10
N LEU A 239 13.03 -5.85 8.10
CA LEU A 239 12.39 -5.19 9.25
C LEU A 239 13.30 -4.16 9.94
N PRO A 240 14.53 -4.52 10.37
CA PRO A 240 15.51 -3.58 10.94
C PRO A 240 15.63 -2.24 10.23
N VAL A 241 15.86 -2.30 8.92
CA VAL A 241 16.12 -1.12 8.08
C VAL A 241 14.82 -0.34 7.88
N THR A 242 13.70 -1.02 7.68
CA THR A 242 12.40 -0.36 7.52
C THR A 242 11.95 0.38 8.78
N ARG A 243 12.25 -0.15 9.98
CA ARG A 243 11.97 0.56 11.25
C ARG A 243 12.74 1.86 11.38
N ARG A 244 14.02 1.85 10.98
CA ARG A 244 14.85 3.07 10.96
C ARG A 244 14.33 4.06 9.92
N ALA A 245 13.89 3.58 8.76
CA ALA A 245 13.31 4.42 7.73
C ALA A 245 12.03 5.14 8.18
N GLU A 246 11.19 4.51 9.02
CA GLU A 246 10.03 5.19 9.64
C GLU A 246 10.47 6.39 10.49
N PHE A 247 11.48 6.21 11.34
CA PHE A 247 12.01 7.28 12.19
C PHE A 247 12.69 8.39 11.37
N GLU A 248 13.48 8.03 10.36
CA GLU A 248 14.09 9.02 9.47
C GLU A 248 13.03 9.79 8.66
N ALA A 249 11.95 9.11 8.24
CA ALA A 249 10.81 9.75 7.57
C ALA A 249 10.03 10.68 8.51
N ASP A 250 9.87 10.32 9.79
CA ASP A 250 9.31 11.21 10.82
C ASP A 250 10.19 12.45 11.02
N ASP A 251 11.52 12.31 10.97
CA ASP A 251 12.44 13.43 11.10
C ASP A 251 12.37 14.37 9.88
N VAL A 252 12.20 13.82 8.66
CA VAL A 252 11.94 14.62 7.44
C VAL A 252 10.61 15.36 7.56
N ALA A 253 9.56 14.70 8.05
CA ALA A 253 8.26 15.33 8.28
C ALA A 253 8.35 16.47 9.28
N ALA A 254 9.03 16.27 10.41
CA ALA A 254 9.22 17.28 11.44
C ALA A 254 10.00 18.51 10.93
N ARG A 255 11.07 18.31 10.16
CA ARG A 255 11.83 19.43 9.57
C ARG A 255 11.07 20.20 8.51
N THR A 256 10.30 19.48 7.68
CA THR A 256 9.56 20.10 6.57
C THR A 256 8.34 20.85 7.07
N ALA A 257 7.54 20.23 7.95
CA ALA A 257 6.21 20.69 8.33
C ALA A 257 6.09 21.23 9.76
N SER A 258 7.13 21.12 10.59
CA SER A 258 7.16 21.28 12.06
C SER A 258 6.97 19.99 12.85
N THR A 259 7.55 19.95 14.06
CA THR A 259 7.41 18.81 14.98
C THR A 259 5.97 18.60 15.41
N GLU A 260 5.23 19.68 15.68
CA GLU A 260 3.82 19.63 16.08
C GLU A 260 2.94 19.08 14.94
N ALA A 261 3.15 19.53 13.71
CA ALA A 261 2.41 19.02 12.56
C ALA A 261 2.72 17.55 12.26
N ALA A 262 3.98 17.12 12.44
CA ALA A 262 4.39 15.73 12.29
C ALA A 262 3.73 14.81 13.34
N ILE A 263 3.66 15.24 14.60
CA ILE A 263 2.97 14.49 15.65
C ILE A 263 1.47 14.41 15.36
N ALA A 264 0.83 15.53 15.02
CA ALA A 264 -0.59 15.55 14.73
C ALA A 264 -0.94 14.69 13.51
N ALA A 265 -0.14 14.72 12.45
CA ALA A 265 -0.33 13.85 11.28
C ALA A 265 -0.15 12.36 11.61
N LEU A 266 0.71 12.00 12.56
CA LEU A 266 0.82 10.62 13.06
C LEU A 266 -0.41 10.19 13.85
N GLN A 267 -0.94 11.06 14.69
CA GLN A 267 -2.17 10.82 15.45
C GLN A 267 -3.36 10.58 14.52
N ASP A 268 -3.49 11.41 13.48
CA ASP A 268 -4.58 11.31 12.51
C ASP A 268 -4.56 10.02 11.67
N ARG A 269 -3.44 9.28 11.61
CA ARG A 269 -3.41 7.98 10.92
C ARG A 269 -4.41 6.98 11.50
N GLN A 270 -4.75 7.13 12.78
CA GLN A 270 -5.75 6.30 13.46
C GLN A 270 -7.16 6.53 12.91
N LEU A 271 -7.42 7.70 12.32
CA LEU A 271 -8.71 8.05 11.72
C LEU A 271 -8.96 7.29 10.42
N ALA A 272 -7.92 6.73 9.79
CA ALA A 272 -8.01 6.18 8.45
C ALA A 272 -9.08 5.08 8.30
N GLY A 273 -9.17 4.20 9.30
CA GLY A 273 -10.17 3.13 9.31
C GLY A 273 -11.60 3.67 9.43
N ALA A 274 -11.84 4.58 10.39
CA ALA A 274 -13.15 5.14 10.64
C ALA A 274 -13.63 6.03 9.48
N VAL A 275 -12.79 6.95 9.00
CA VAL A 275 -13.10 7.82 7.86
C VAL A 275 -13.35 6.99 6.61
N GLY A 276 -12.60 5.90 6.43
CA GLY A 276 -12.83 5.00 5.33
C GLY A 276 -14.22 4.34 5.37
N ILE A 277 -14.62 3.84 6.52
CA ILE A 277 -15.97 3.26 6.71
C ILE A 277 -17.04 4.31 6.41
N GLU A 278 -16.86 5.57 6.85
CA GLU A 278 -17.82 6.63 6.60
C GLU A 278 -17.90 7.01 5.11
N VAL A 279 -16.77 7.14 4.41
CA VAL A 279 -16.76 7.37 2.94
C VAL A 279 -17.54 6.27 2.22
N HIS A 280 -17.35 5.01 2.64
CA HIS A 280 -18.08 3.87 2.08
C HIS A 280 -19.59 3.95 2.38
N ARG A 281 -19.96 4.29 3.62
CA ARG A 281 -21.35 4.48 4.03
C ARG A 281 -22.03 5.59 3.23
N LEU A 282 -21.38 6.75 3.09
CA LEU A 282 -21.88 7.89 2.31
C LEU A 282 -22.07 7.52 0.84
N ALA A 283 -21.14 6.76 0.26
CA ALA A 283 -21.26 6.28 -1.11
C ALA A 283 -22.49 5.36 -1.29
N ILE A 284 -22.77 4.47 -0.32
CA ILE A 284 -23.96 3.60 -0.34
C ILE A 284 -25.23 4.42 -0.16
N GLU A 285 -25.28 5.32 0.82
CA GLU A 285 -26.45 6.17 1.12
C GLU A 285 -26.85 7.00 -0.11
N THR A 286 -25.87 7.60 -0.77
CA THR A 286 -26.09 8.40 -1.98
C THR A 286 -26.65 7.57 -3.13
N ARG A 287 -26.22 6.30 -3.24
CA ARG A 287 -26.70 5.37 -4.26
C ARG A 287 -28.13 4.90 -4.00
N THR A 288 -28.50 4.68 -2.74
CA THR A 288 -29.84 4.19 -2.36
C THR A 288 -30.87 5.31 -2.34
N LEU A 289 -30.49 6.51 -1.89
CA LEU A 289 -31.36 7.68 -1.82
C LEU A 289 -31.22 8.51 -3.11
N LYS A 290 -31.83 8.02 -4.20
CA LYS A 290 -32.01 8.79 -5.45
C LYS A 290 -32.96 9.99 -5.23
N GLY A 291 -32.48 11.04 -4.60
CA GLY A 291 -33.14 12.35 -4.57
C GLY A 291 -32.87 13.13 -5.87
N ASN A 292 -33.76 14.07 -6.21
CA ASN A 292 -33.67 14.96 -7.38
C ASN A 292 -32.56 16.02 -7.26
N ARG A 293 -31.37 15.64 -6.78
CA ARG A 293 -30.24 16.54 -6.51
C ARG A 293 -29.26 16.55 -7.69
N SER A 294 -28.62 17.69 -7.92
CA SER A 294 -27.57 17.83 -8.94
C SER A 294 -26.35 16.97 -8.58
N ALA A 295 -25.89 16.15 -9.53
CA ALA A 295 -24.77 15.22 -9.32
C ALA A 295 -23.46 15.92 -8.88
N THR A 296 -23.23 17.15 -9.35
CA THR A 296 -22.04 17.94 -8.98
C THR A 296 -22.03 18.34 -7.51
N ALA A 297 -23.16 18.82 -6.99
CA ALA A 297 -23.29 19.19 -5.58
C ALA A 297 -23.11 18.00 -4.64
N ILE A 298 -23.60 16.82 -5.05
CA ILE A 298 -23.46 15.57 -4.29
C ILE A 298 -21.98 15.14 -4.20
N HIS A 299 -21.20 15.33 -5.27
CA HIS A 299 -19.80 14.95 -5.29
C HIS A 299 -18.91 15.83 -4.41
N GLU A 300 -19.18 17.14 -4.37
CA GLU A 300 -18.48 18.07 -3.46
C GLU A 300 -18.88 17.80 -1.99
N GLU A 301 -20.17 17.60 -1.75
CA GLU A 301 -20.71 17.28 -0.41
C GLU A 301 -20.11 15.99 0.20
N LEU A 302 -19.71 15.01 -0.63
CA LEU A 302 -19.08 13.77 -0.16
C LEU A 302 -17.80 14.04 0.63
N TRP A 303 -16.88 14.82 0.05
CA TRP A 303 -15.57 15.07 0.66
C TRP A 303 -15.69 16.00 1.85
N ASP A 304 -16.61 16.97 1.81
CA ASP A 304 -16.92 17.84 2.94
C ASP A 304 -17.52 17.08 4.13
N LYS A 305 -18.35 16.07 3.87
CA LYS A 305 -18.87 15.18 4.93
C LYS A 305 -17.77 14.32 5.53
N ALA A 306 -16.90 13.74 4.70
CA ALA A 306 -15.76 12.96 5.17
C ALA A 306 -14.81 13.82 6.04
N ALA A 307 -14.55 15.06 5.63
CA ALA A 307 -13.75 16.02 6.37
C ALA A 307 -14.38 16.38 7.73
N ARG A 308 -15.68 16.68 7.75
CA ARG A 308 -16.43 16.95 9.00
C ARG A 308 -16.46 15.75 9.95
N TYR A 309 -16.57 14.54 9.40
CA TYR A 309 -16.52 13.34 10.23
C TYR A 309 -15.14 13.15 10.86
N ALA A 310 -14.06 13.35 10.09
CA ALA A 310 -12.70 13.32 10.62
C ALA A 310 -12.47 14.38 11.72
N GLU A 311 -12.97 15.59 11.54
CA GLU A 311 -12.94 16.65 12.57
C GLU A 311 -13.64 16.19 13.86
N SER A 312 -14.84 15.62 13.74
CA SER A 312 -15.59 15.14 14.90
C SER A 312 -14.87 14.02 15.68
N LEU A 313 -14.09 13.19 14.98
CA LEU A 313 -13.26 12.16 15.61
C LEU A 313 -12.07 12.78 16.35
N ARG A 314 -11.43 13.81 15.80
CA ARG A 314 -10.35 14.55 16.49
C ARG A 314 -10.87 15.20 17.78
N GLU A 315 -12.04 15.86 17.72
CA GLU A 315 -12.68 16.43 18.92
C GLU A 315 -13.08 15.37 19.97
N GLN A 316 -13.41 14.14 19.55
CA GLN A 316 -13.66 13.02 20.47
C GLN A 316 -12.35 12.56 21.14
N GLN A 317 -11.28 12.40 20.36
CA GLN A 317 -9.97 12.02 20.88
C GLN A 317 -9.43 13.04 21.89
N ASP A 318 -9.53 14.33 21.59
CA ASP A 318 -9.10 15.40 22.50
C ASP A 318 -9.87 15.35 23.83
N ARG A 319 -11.18 15.06 23.80
CA ARG A 319 -12.01 14.91 25.02
C ARG A 319 -11.62 13.69 25.85
N ASP A 320 -11.39 12.56 25.19
CA ASP A 320 -11.00 11.31 25.86
C ASP A 320 -9.59 11.44 26.48
N GLU A 321 -8.63 12.08 25.81
CA GLU A 321 -7.29 12.35 26.36
C GLU A 321 -7.32 13.29 27.58
N THR A 322 -8.31 14.19 27.63
CA THR A 322 -8.52 15.08 28.80
C THR A 322 -9.14 14.34 29.99
N SER A 323 -9.67 13.12 29.79
CA SER A 323 -10.44 12.34 30.76
C SER A 323 -9.66 11.12 31.26
N GLU A 324 -8.59 11.34 32.04
CA GLU A 324 -7.66 10.34 32.63
C GLU A 324 -6.99 9.32 31.67
N PRO A 325 -5.64 9.15 31.73
CA PRO A 325 -4.95 8.26 30.80
C PRO A 325 -5.05 6.78 31.24
N GLU A 326 -6.09 6.07 30.81
CA GLU A 326 -6.11 4.61 30.90
C GLU A 326 -5.24 3.96 29.80
N GLY A 327 -4.14 3.34 30.24
CA GLY A 327 -3.71 2.06 29.66
C GLY A 327 -2.66 2.09 28.52
N ILE A 328 -1.40 1.94 28.92
CA ILE A 328 -0.31 1.18 28.27
C ILE A 328 -0.50 0.90 26.77
N GLY A 329 -0.01 1.82 25.93
CA GLY A 329 0.13 1.59 24.50
C GLY A 329 1.08 0.42 24.21
N THR A 330 0.62 -0.52 23.40
CA THR A 330 1.44 -1.64 22.93
C THR A 330 2.69 -1.10 22.22
N VAL A 331 3.88 -1.44 22.72
CA VAL A 331 5.18 -0.92 22.24
C VAL A 331 5.52 -1.42 20.82
N VAL A 332 4.83 -2.47 20.36
CA VAL A 332 5.01 -3.06 19.03
C VAL A 332 3.77 -2.76 18.19
N GLY A 333 3.93 -1.95 17.13
CA GLY A 333 2.86 -1.71 16.16
C GLY A 333 2.55 -2.96 15.34
N ALA A 334 1.46 -2.91 14.56
CA ALA A 334 1.08 -3.97 13.64
C ALA A 334 2.26 -4.37 12.73
N ALA A 335 2.41 -5.67 12.45
CA ALA A 335 3.41 -6.22 11.52
C ALA A 335 4.90 -5.93 11.86
N GLY A 336 5.21 -5.58 13.11
CA GLY A 336 6.59 -5.42 13.58
C GLY A 336 7.20 -4.05 13.30
N PHE A 337 6.39 -3.04 12.98
CA PHE A 337 6.79 -1.64 12.88
C PHE A 337 6.77 -0.94 14.27
N PRO A 338 7.49 0.20 14.45
CA PRO A 338 7.34 1.00 15.66
C PRO A 338 5.89 1.47 15.81
N SER A 339 5.34 1.42 17.02
CA SER A 339 3.99 1.94 17.27
C SER A 339 3.95 3.45 17.04
N GLU A 340 2.79 3.98 16.66
CA GLU A 340 2.58 5.42 16.50
C GLU A 340 2.87 6.17 17.81
N SER A 341 2.47 5.62 18.95
CA SER A 341 2.78 6.16 20.27
C SER A 341 4.28 6.28 20.53
N LEU A 342 5.08 5.29 20.13
CA LEU A 342 6.54 5.33 20.26
C LEU A 342 7.15 6.42 19.36
N ARG A 343 6.64 6.54 18.12
CA ARG A 343 7.11 7.54 17.15
C ARG A 343 6.80 8.97 17.60
N MET A 344 5.57 9.20 18.06
CA MET A 344 5.15 10.49 18.63
C MET A 344 5.96 10.83 19.87
N ALA A 345 6.16 9.88 20.79
CA ALA A 345 7.00 10.08 21.96
C ALA A 345 8.45 10.44 21.56
N ARG A 346 9.01 9.76 20.55
CA ARG A 346 10.36 10.08 20.04
C ARG A 346 10.44 11.52 19.52
N LEU A 347 9.49 11.94 18.69
CA LEU A 347 9.43 13.30 18.16
C LEU A 347 9.26 14.36 19.26
N ALA A 348 8.44 14.07 20.28
CA ALA A 348 8.23 14.98 21.40
C ALA A 348 9.48 15.21 22.27
N HIS A 349 10.41 14.25 22.30
CA HIS A 349 11.68 14.36 23.04
C HIS A 349 12.85 14.84 22.16
N ALA A 350 12.67 14.87 20.84
CA ALA A 350 13.68 15.38 19.91
C ALA A 350 13.70 16.92 19.91
N PRO A 351 14.78 17.56 19.40
CA PRO A 351 14.79 19.00 19.17
C PRO A 351 13.59 19.42 18.31
N ARG A 352 12.87 20.45 18.74
CA ARG A 352 11.71 20.96 18.01
C ARG A 352 12.17 21.67 16.74
N HIS A 353 11.46 21.41 15.65
CA HIS A 353 11.65 22.06 14.36
C HIS A 353 10.47 22.95 14.04
N SER A 354 10.74 24.18 13.58
CA SER A 354 9.74 25.02 12.93
C SER A 354 9.46 24.53 11.52
N ALA A 355 8.28 24.83 10.99
CA ALA A 355 7.94 24.53 9.61
C ALA A 355 8.88 25.25 8.63
N THR A 356 9.53 24.50 7.76
CA THR A 356 10.31 25.06 6.64
C THR A 356 9.40 25.38 5.45
N ILE A 357 8.40 24.52 5.21
CA ILE A 357 7.36 24.71 4.21
C ILE A 357 6.05 24.99 4.93
N THR A 358 5.44 26.14 4.69
CA THR A 358 4.10 26.47 5.18
C THR A 358 3.09 26.39 4.04
N LEU A 359 1.87 25.96 4.38
CA LEU A 359 0.72 26.04 3.47
C LEU A 359 -0.20 27.16 3.93
N ASP A 360 -0.12 28.30 3.26
CA ASP A 360 -0.96 29.45 3.57
C ASP A 360 -2.37 29.26 2.98
N GLU A 361 -3.38 29.86 3.62
CA GLU A 361 -4.78 29.78 3.20
C GLU A 361 -5.05 30.16 1.72
N PRO A 362 -4.42 31.22 1.14
CA PRO A 362 -4.62 31.52 -0.28
C PRO A 362 -4.06 30.43 -1.20
N ASP A 363 -2.90 29.86 -0.88
CA ASP A 363 -2.32 28.77 -1.67
C ASP A 363 -3.16 27.50 -1.54
N ARG A 364 -3.68 27.22 -0.33
CA ARG A 364 -4.63 26.12 -0.11
C ARG A 364 -5.87 26.26 -0.96
N SER A 365 -6.47 27.45 -1.00
CA SER A 365 -7.67 27.74 -1.81
C SER A 365 -7.41 27.53 -3.30
N ARG A 366 -6.25 27.98 -3.80
CA ARG A 366 -5.89 27.80 -5.21
C ARG A 366 -5.65 26.33 -5.57
N ILE A 367 -5.04 25.55 -4.67
CA ILE A 367 -4.89 24.09 -4.86
C ILE A 367 -6.28 23.42 -4.85
N GLU A 368 -7.19 23.88 -4.01
CA GLU A 368 -8.56 23.36 -3.98
C GLU A 368 -9.29 23.60 -5.32
N ASP A 369 -9.07 24.76 -5.95
CA ASP A 369 -9.57 25.04 -7.29
C ASP A 369 -8.98 24.10 -8.36
N GLU A 370 -7.67 23.81 -8.31
CA GLU A 370 -7.01 22.84 -9.20
C GLU A 370 -7.60 21.42 -9.03
N LEU A 371 -7.90 21.04 -7.79
CA LEU A 371 -8.39 19.70 -7.45
C LEU A 371 -9.89 19.53 -7.70
N ARG A 372 -10.66 20.59 -7.94
CA ARG A 372 -12.13 20.54 -8.05
C ARG A 372 -12.63 19.51 -9.06
N LEU A 373 -12.15 19.56 -10.32
CA LEU A 373 -12.57 18.60 -11.36
C LEU A 373 -12.11 17.17 -11.05
N PRO A 374 -10.84 16.91 -10.69
CA PRO A 374 -10.39 15.59 -10.27
C PRO A 374 -11.15 15.02 -9.06
N LYS A 375 -11.50 15.85 -8.07
CA LYS A 375 -12.32 15.44 -6.91
C LYS A 375 -13.70 14.96 -7.32
N GLN A 376 -14.35 15.65 -8.27
CA GLN A 376 -15.63 15.25 -8.83
C GLN A 376 -15.53 13.93 -9.62
N GLU A 377 -14.43 13.72 -10.35
CA GLU A 377 -14.18 12.47 -11.06
C GLU A 377 -14.04 11.29 -10.10
N LEU A 378 -13.25 11.45 -9.04
CA LEU A 378 -13.07 10.41 -8.05
C LEU A 378 -14.37 10.12 -7.29
N ALA A 379 -15.12 11.15 -6.88
CA ALA A 379 -16.39 10.98 -6.19
C ALA A 379 -17.39 10.17 -7.02
N ARG A 380 -17.55 10.51 -8.31
CA ARG A 380 -18.40 9.75 -9.25
C ARG A 380 -18.03 8.28 -9.29
N LYS A 381 -16.72 8.01 -9.29
CA LYS A 381 -16.20 6.65 -9.33
C LYS A 381 -16.47 5.88 -8.04
N VAL A 382 -16.20 6.50 -6.89
CA VAL A 382 -16.48 5.92 -5.57
C VAL A 382 -17.96 5.54 -5.45
N MET A 383 -18.86 6.40 -5.91
CA MET A 383 -20.31 6.13 -5.91
C MET A 383 -20.71 5.02 -6.88
N ARG A 384 -20.10 4.95 -8.06
CA ARG A 384 -20.37 3.90 -9.07
C ARG A 384 -19.94 2.52 -8.57
N ASP A 385 -18.71 2.44 -8.06
CA ASP A 385 -18.04 1.17 -7.82
C ASP A 385 -18.21 0.67 -6.37
N CYS A 386 -18.78 1.50 -5.47
CA CYS A 386 -18.86 1.25 -4.03
C CYS A 386 -17.54 0.69 -3.49
N VAL A 387 -16.43 1.31 -3.91
CA VAL A 387 -15.11 0.71 -3.82
C VAL A 387 -14.83 0.29 -2.38
N PRO A 388 -14.49 -0.98 -2.11
CA PRO A 388 -13.91 -1.35 -0.82
C PRO A 388 -12.56 -0.66 -0.75
N LEU A 389 -12.43 0.27 0.20
CA LEU A 389 -11.17 0.92 0.50
C LEU A 389 -10.17 -0.16 0.87
N THR A 390 -9.25 -0.43 -0.05
CA THR A 390 -8.25 -1.46 0.16
C THR A 390 -6.97 -0.83 0.68
N HIS A 391 -6.65 -1.27 1.90
CA HIS A 391 -5.42 -1.17 2.70
C HIS A 391 -5.19 0.09 3.50
#